data_AF-A0AAW9RV33-F1
#
_entry.id   AF-A0AAW9RV33-F1
#
_cell.length_a   1.000
_cell.length_b   1.000
_cell.length_c   1.000
_cell.angle_alpha   90.00
_cell.angle_beta   90.00
_cell.angle_gamma   90.00
#
_symmetry.space_group_name_H-M   'P 1'
#
loop_
_entity.id
_entity.type
_entity.pdbx_description
1 polymer ?
#
loop_
_entity_poly.entity_id
_entity_poly.type
_entity_poly.pdbx_seq_one_letter_code
_entity_poly.pdbx_strand_id
1 'polypeptide(L)'
;MKGRREISKDQIKRYYLLGLSNEEIGLLTGRSASAVKILVWREGWKREPVQKTALTQLVKKYMDKKYSIRQTAKELGVSYSTVYRHKRKLKST
;
A
#
# COMPACT_ATOMS: atom_id res chain seq x y z
N MET A 1 -14.31 1.07 -25.02
CA MET A 1 -13.98 0.20 -23.86
C MET A 1 -13.19 1.04 -22.85
N LYS A 2 -13.67 1.18 -21.60
CA LYS A 2 -12.92 1.89 -20.54
C LYS A 2 -11.63 1.12 -20.29
N GLY A 3 -10.49 1.69 -20.68
CA GLY A 3 -9.17 1.12 -20.42
C GLY A 3 -9.05 0.83 -18.93
N ARG A 4 -9.05 -0.46 -18.56
CA ARG A 4 -8.69 -0.87 -17.20
C ARG A 4 -7.29 -0.31 -16.98
N ARG A 5 -7.16 0.68 -16.10
CA ARG A 5 -5.85 1.19 -15.67
C ARG A 5 -5.01 -0.03 -15.33
N GLU A 6 -4.04 -0.31 -16.19
CA GLU A 6 -3.13 -1.42 -16.04
C GLU A 6 -2.36 -1.11 -14.77
N ILE A 7 -2.72 -1.77 -13.66
CA ILE A 7 -2.04 -1.54 -12.41
C ILE A 7 -0.64 -2.10 -12.58
N SER A 8 0.31 -1.18 -12.71
CA SER A 8 1.70 -1.50 -12.99
C SER A 8 2.22 -2.41 -11.88
N LYS A 9 2.98 -3.41 -12.32
CA LYS A 9 3.84 -4.25 -11.49
C LYS A 9 4.60 -3.45 -10.42
N ASP A 10 4.98 -2.20 -10.73
CA ASP A 10 5.64 -1.29 -9.79
C ASP A 10 4.78 -0.90 -8.58
N GLN A 11 3.47 -0.78 -8.77
CA GLN A 11 2.55 -0.46 -7.69
C GLN A 11 2.39 -1.66 -6.74
N ILE A 12 2.32 -2.88 -7.30
CA ILE A 12 2.34 -4.12 -6.51
C ILE A 12 3.66 -4.25 -5.76
N LYS A 13 4.79 -3.97 -6.42
CA LYS A 13 6.13 -3.96 -5.81
C LYS A 13 6.21 -2.98 -4.65
N ARG A 14 5.73 -1.74 -4.84
CA ARG A 14 5.67 -0.74 -3.78
C ARG A 14 4.91 -1.29 -2.59
N TYR A 15 3.67 -1.74 -2.75
CA TYR A 15 2.89 -2.25 -1.61
C TYR A 15 3.52 -3.47 -0.94
N TYR A 16 4.13 -4.36 -1.72
CA TYR A 16 4.84 -5.52 -1.20
C TYR A 16 6.06 -5.15 -0.34
N LEU A 17 6.89 -4.23 -0.82
CA LEU A 17 8.04 -3.69 -0.09
C LEU A 17 7.62 -2.87 1.13
N LEU A 18 6.42 -2.28 1.08
CA LEU A 18 5.77 -1.62 2.21
C LEU A 18 5.14 -2.61 3.20
N GLY A 19 5.35 -3.92 3.03
CA GLY A 19 4.95 -4.92 4.02
C GLY A 19 3.45 -5.23 4.06
N LEU A 20 2.66 -4.73 3.10
CA LEU A 20 1.23 -5.12 3.00
C LEU A 20 1.13 -6.60 2.69
N SER A 21 0.11 -7.27 3.22
CA SER A 21 -0.16 -8.68 2.91
C SER A 21 -0.55 -8.84 1.44
N ASN A 22 -0.41 -10.06 0.90
CA ASN A 22 -0.81 -10.31 -0.48
C ASN A 22 -2.32 -10.09 -0.69
N GLU A 23 -3.13 -10.23 0.35
CA GLU A 23 -4.57 -9.98 0.33
C GLU A 23 -4.87 -8.48 0.28
N GLU A 24 -4.21 -7.69 1.13
CA GLU A 24 -4.34 -6.22 1.12
C GLU A 24 -3.92 -5.64 -0.23
N ILE A 25 -2.80 -6.13 -0.77
CA ILE A 25 -2.32 -5.75 -2.10
C ILE A 25 -3.35 -6.15 -3.15
N GLY A 26 -3.91 -7.35 -3.08
CA GLY A 26 -4.94 -7.81 -4.01
C GLY A 26 -6.16 -6.91 -4.02
N LEU A 27 -6.68 -6.57 -2.84
CA LEU A 27 -7.81 -5.65 -2.66
C LEU A 27 -7.52 -4.26 -3.24
N LEU A 28 -6.33 -3.73 -3.00
CA LEU A 28 -5.92 -2.40 -3.51
C LEU A 28 -5.65 -2.40 -5.01
N THR A 29 -5.24 -3.53 -5.57
CA THR A 29 -4.81 -3.65 -6.97
C THR A 29 -5.81 -4.35 -7.87
N GLY A 30 -6.97 -4.75 -7.35
CA GLY A 30 -7.95 -5.54 -8.09
C GLY A 30 -7.43 -6.90 -8.55
N ARG A 31 -6.40 -7.44 -7.90
CA ARG A 31 -5.82 -8.76 -8.19
C ARG A 31 -6.16 -9.76 -7.08
N SER A 32 -6.15 -11.03 -7.41
CA SER A 32 -6.20 -12.06 -6.37
C SER A 32 -4.90 -12.08 -5.57
N ALA A 33 -5.00 -12.40 -4.28
CA ALA A 33 -3.82 -12.58 -3.43
C ALA A 33 -2.84 -13.62 -4.00
N SER A 34 -3.37 -14.66 -4.65
CA SER A 34 -2.59 -15.69 -5.35
C SER A 34 -1.81 -15.13 -6.53
N ALA A 35 -2.42 -14.25 -7.35
CA ALA A 35 -1.72 -13.60 -8.45
C ALA A 35 -0.58 -12.69 -7.95
N VAL A 36 -0.79 -11.99 -6.83
CA VAL A 36 0.26 -11.20 -6.17
C VAL A 36 1.38 -12.12 -5.67
N LYS A 37 1.06 -13.24 -5.03
CA LYS A 37 2.05 -14.22 -4.55
C LYS A 37 2.90 -14.78 -5.69
N ILE A 38 2.28 -15.17 -6.80
CA ILE A 38 2.99 -15.69 -7.98
C ILE A 38 3.92 -14.61 -8.56
N LEU A 39 3.43 -13.37 -8.66
CA LEU A 39 4.25 -12.25 -9.17
C LEU A 39 5.46 -12.01 -8.27
N VAL A 40 5.27 -11.91 -6.96
CA VAL A 40 6.36 -11.72 -5.98
C VAL A 40 7.42 -12.81 -6.12
N TRP A 41 6.99 -14.08 -6.23
CA TRP A 41 7.91 -15.21 -6.37
C TRP A 41 8.67 -15.18 -7.70
N ARG A 42 7.98 -14.94 -8.82
CA ARG A 42 8.60 -14.81 -10.15
C ARG A 42 9.64 -13.71 -10.20
N GLU A 43 9.40 -12.62 -9.49
CA GLU A 43 10.27 -11.45 -9.48
C GLU A 43 11.37 -11.51 -8.40
N GLY A 44 11.34 -12.53 -7.54
CA GLY A 44 12.31 -12.69 -6.46
C GLY A 44 12.31 -11.55 -5.44
N TRP A 45 11.17 -10.85 -5.27
CA TRP A 45 11.10 -9.75 -4.30
C TRP A 45 11.17 -10.31 -2.89
N LYS A 46 12.18 -9.86 -2.14
CA LYS A 46 12.33 -10.18 -0.73
C LYS A 46 11.60 -9.12 0.10
N ARG A 47 10.76 -9.57 1.03
CA ARG A 47 10.19 -8.69 2.05
C ARG A 47 11.30 -8.37 3.05
N GLU A 48 11.58 -7.09 3.25
CA GLU A 48 12.24 -6.64 4.47
C GLU A 48 11.37 -7.08 5.68
N PRO A 49 11.97 -7.45 6.83
CA PRO A 49 11.21 -7.88 8.00
C PRO A 49 10.17 -6.81 8.36
N VAL A 50 8.90 -7.18 8.17
CA VAL A 50 7.77 -6.28 8.31
C VAL A 50 7.61 -5.94 9.79
N GLN A 51 8.03 -4.74 10.19
CA GLN A 51 7.40 -4.12 11.35
C GLN A 51 5.93 -3.94 10.99
N LYS A 52 5.01 -4.55 11.75
CA LYS A 52 3.53 -4.54 11.58
C LYS A 52 2.88 -3.14 11.47
N THR A 53 3.66 -2.07 11.32
CA THR A 53 3.28 -0.66 11.30
C THR A 53 3.63 0.05 9.98
N ALA A 54 3.95 -0.64 8.89
CA ALA A 54 4.47 0.00 7.67
C ALA A 54 3.51 1.00 6.97
N LEU A 55 2.21 0.71 6.82
CA LEU A 55 1.24 1.69 6.28
C LEU A 55 1.07 2.90 7.22
N THR A 56 1.15 2.64 8.54
CA THR A 56 1.09 3.68 9.58
C THR A 56 2.33 4.57 9.54
N GLN A 57 3.51 4.01 9.32
CA GLN A 57 4.77 4.74 9.13
C GLN A 57 4.77 5.57 7.85
N LEU A 58 4.16 5.08 6.77
CA LEU A 58 4.00 5.86 5.54
C LEU A 58 3.04 7.04 5.73
N VAL A 59 1.88 6.79 6.34
CA VAL A 59 0.95 7.86 6.66
C VAL A 59 1.65 8.92 7.52
N LYS A 60 2.44 8.50 8.52
CA LYS A 60 3.30 9.40 9.30
C LYS A 60 4.27 10.18 8.41
N LYS A 61 5.08 9.51 7.59
CA LYS A 61 6.07 10.13 6.69
C LYS A 61 5.46 11.15 5.73
N TYR A 62 4.30 10.87 5.14
CA TYR A 62 3.62 11.80 4.26
C TYR A 62 3.01 12.98 5.02
N MET A 63 2.47 12.74 6.22
CA MET A 63 1.99 13.81 7.10
C MET A 63 3.13 14.72 7.59
N ASP A 64 4.31 14.16 7.90
CA ASP A 64 5.51 14.92 8.27
C ASP A 64 5.98 15.80 7.11
N LYS A 65 5.82 15.34 5.87
CA LYS A 65 6.01 16.13 4.65
C LYS A 65 4.89 17.14 4.36
N LYS A 66 3.96 17.35 5.30
CA LYS A 66 2.79 18.25 5.19
C LYS A 66 1.79 17.87 4.09
N TYR A 67 1.78 16.61 3.63
CA TYR A 67 0.79 16.17 2.65
C TYR A 67 -0.60 16.13 3.28
N SER A 68 -1.60 16.60 2.54
CA SER A 68 -3.00 16.43 2.91
C SER A 68 -3.39 14.95 2.88
N ILE A 69 -4.41 14.57 3.66
CA ILE A 69 -4.97 13.20 3.64
C ILE A 69 -5.32 12.77 2.21
N ARG A 70 -5.79 13.72 1.39
CA ARG A 70 -6.14 13.53 -0.02
C ARG A 70 -4.93 13.20 -0.88
N GLN A 71 -3.84 13.94 -0.71
CA GLN A 71 -2.59 13.68 -1.43
C GLN A 71 -1.97 12.37 -0.97
N THR A 72 -1.93 12.10 0.34
CA THR A 72 -1.44 10.84 0.89
C THR A 72 -2.24 9.64 0.38
N ALA A 73 -3.57 9.74 0.34
CA ALA A 73 -4.44 8.69 -0.21
C ALA A 73 -4.16 8.44 -1.69
N LYS A 74 -3.98 9.52 -2.47
CA LYS A 74 -3.65 9.45 -3.90
C LYS A 74 -2.28 8.81 -4.12
N GLU A 75 -1.27 9.22 -3.35
CA GLU A 75 0.11 8.76 -3.49
C GLU A 75 0.28 7.31 -3.05
N LEU A 76 -0.44 6.92 -2.00
CA LEU A 76 -0.47 5.55 -1.50
C LEU A 76 -1.48 4.67 -2.24
N GLY A 77 -2.26 5.21 -3.17
CA GLY A 77 -3.31 4.49 -3.90
C GLY A 77 -4.31 3.77 -2.97
N VAL A 78 -4.63 4.36 -1.83
CA VAL A 78 -5.60 3.85 -0.85
C VAL A 78 -6.76 4.83 -0.68
N SER A 79 -7.85 4.37 -0.05
CA SER A 79 -8.97 5.26 0.28
C SER A 79 -8.62 6.28 1.36
N TYR A 80 -9.31 7.42 1.32
CA TYR A 80 -9.22 8.46 2.37
C TYR A 80 -9.50 7.91 3.77
N SER A 81 -10.49 7.02 3.88
CA SER A 81 -10.89 6.37 5.12
C SER A 81 -9.77 5.49 5.69
N THR A 82 -9.01 4.80 4.83
CA THR A 82 -7.82 4.05 5.23
C THR A 82 -6.76 4.99 5.80
N VAL A 83 -6.40 6.07 5.10
CA VAL A 83 -5.44 7.06 5.62
C VAL A 83 -5.90 7.64 6.96
N TYR A 84 -7.19 7.98 7.09
CA TYR A 84 -7.77 8.52 8.32
C TYR A 84 -7.69 7.53 9.50
N ARG A 85 -7.98 6.25 9.26
CA ARG A 85 -7.88 5.18 10.26
C ARG A 85 -6.45 5.05 10.79
N HIS A 86 -5.47 5.05 9.89
CA HIS A 86 -4.06 4.95 10.26
C HIS A 86 -3.53 6.22 10.94
N LYS A 87 -3.98 7.40 10.51
CA LYS A 87 -3.71 8.68 11.19
C LYS A 87 -4.24 8.67 12.64
N ARG A 88 -5.43 8.13 12.89
CA ARG A 88 -5.96 8.01 14.25
C ARG A 88 -5.12 7.11 15.14
N LYS A 89 -4.61 5.99 14.60
CA LYS A 89 -3.70 5.09 15.33
C LYS A 89 -2.42 5.81 15.76
N LEU A 90 -1.87 6.72 14.95
CA LEU A 90 -0.68 7.51 15.28
C LEU A 90 -0.88 8.52 16.42
N LYS A 91 -2.11 9.02 16.63
CA LYS A 91 -2.40 9.97 17.71
C LYS A 91 -2.65 9.31 19.06
N SER A 92 -2.87 8.00 19.05
CA SER A 92 -3.21 7.21 20.24
C SER A 92 -1.99 6.49 20.82
N THR A 93 -0.79 6.78 20.29
CA THR A 93 0.53 6.33 20.75
C THR A 93 1.31 7.56 21.17
#